data_AF-A0A1G0D9Z7-F1
#
_entry.id   AF-A0A1G0D9Z7-F1
#
_cell.length_a   1.000
_cell.length_b   1.000
_cell.length_c   1.000
_cell.angle_alpha   90.00
_cell.angle_beta   90.00
_cell.angle_gamma   90.00
#
_symmetry.space_group_name_H-M   'P 1'
#
loop_
_entity.id
_entity.type
_entity.pdbx_description
1 polymer ?
#
loop_
_entity_poly.entity_id
_entity_poly.type
_entity_poly.pdbx_seq_one_letter_code
_entity_poly.pdbx_strand_id
1 'polypeptide(L)'
;MLNTEESRAGAMACLNAIRIIEHIQSEPNPECTMERHWRDEEAGKMAMLHAAGVQSGFMAGFIATFAEYVSFDQSAGIPDPHVWKPETVMTEEEKAANRAHYEEAAA
;
A
#
# COMPACT_ATOMS: atom_id res chain seq x y z
N MET A 1 27.55 -10.08 1.35
CA MET A 1 27.66 -8.68 0.86
C MET A 1 26.47 -8.44 -0.02
N LEU A 2 25.64 -7.44 0.28
CA LEU A 2 24.59 -6.98 -0.64
C LEU A 2 25.28 -6.45 -1.90
N ASN A 3 24.92 -7.00 -3.05
CA ASN A 3 25.50 -6.60 -4.33
C ASN A 3 24.84 -5.27 -4.74
N THR A 4 25.65 -4.29 -5.16
CA THR A 4 25.18 -2.93 -5.48
C THR A 4 24.18 -2.88 -6.64
N GLU A 5 24.24 -3.82 -7.57
CA GLU A 5 23.29 -3.92 -8.69
C GLU A 5 21.91 -4.39 -8.22
N GLU A 6 21.87 -5.33 -7.28
CA GLU A 6 20.65 -5.85 -6.66
C GLU A 6 19.95 -4.77 -5.83
N SER A 7 20.72 -3.97 -5.07
CA SER A 7 20.19 -2.79 -4.37
C SER A 7 19.62 -1.76 -5.36
N ARG A 8 20.27 -1.52 -6.49
CA ARG A 8 19.79 -0.58 -7.52
C ARG A 8 18.53 -1.09 -8.22
N ALA A 9 18.47 -2.38 -8.52
CA ALA A 9 17.30 -3.01 -9.12
C ALA A 9 16.08 -2.93 -8.18
N GLY A 10 16.27 -3.21 -6.88
CA GLY A 10 15.23 -3.04 -5.87
C GLY A 10 14.73 -1.61 -5.75
N ALA A 11 15.63 -0.62 -5.76
CA ALA A 11 15.26 0.79 -5.71
C ALA A 11 14.43 1.24 -6.94
N MET A 12 14.81 0.78 -8.15
CA MET A 12 14.08 1.09 -9.38
C MET A 12 12.69 0.43 -9.41
N ALA A 13 12.57 -0.81 -8.89
CA ALA A 13 11.28 -1.47 -8.75
C ALA A 13 10.36 -0.69 -7.81
N CYS A 14 10.86 -0.23 -6.66
CA CYS A 14 10.11 0.61 -5.73
C CYS A 14 9.66 1.92 -6.38
N LEU A 15 10.54 2.61 -7.12
CA LEU A 15 10.20 3.86 -7.80
C LEU A 15 9.10 3.69 -8.87
N ASN A 16 9.17 2.63 -9.67
CA ASN A 16 8.14 2.33 -10.67
C ASN A 16 6.80 2.02 -10.00
N ALA A 17 6.84 1.31 -8.87
CA ALA A 17 5.68 0.95 -8.11
C ALA A 17 4.98 2.18 -7.48
N ILE A 18 5.74 3.15 -6.94
CA ILE A 18 5.20 4.45 -6.49
C ILE A 18 4.45 5.14 -7.63
N ARG A 19 5.07 5.23 -8.81
CA ARG A 19 4.46 5.90 -9.98
C ARG A 19 3.15 5.27 -10.41
N ILE A 20 3.03 3.94 -10.28
CA ILE A 20 1.79 3.24 -10.60
C ILE A 20 0.71 3.58 -9.56
N ILE A 21 1.05 3.60 -8.27
CA ILE A 21 0.09 3.99 -7.22
C ILE A 21 -0.36 5.43 -7.41
N GLU A 22 0.58 6.35 -7.59
CA GLU A 22 0.27 7.75 -7.88
C GLU A 22 -0.65 7.87 -9.09
N HIS A 23 -0.43 7.07 -10.14
CA HIS A 23 -1.30 7.09 -11.30
C HIS A 23 -2.73 6.59 -10.99
N ILE A 24 -2.86 5.44 -10.32
CA ILE A 24 -4.16 4.86 -9.92
C ILE A 24 -4.94 5.86 -9.06
N GLN A 25 -4.26 6.57 -8.16
CA GLN A 25 -4.88 7.50 -7.22
C GLN A 25 -5.03 8.94 -7.74
N SER A 26 -4.30 9.32 -8.79
CA SER A 26 -4.38 10.64 -9.42
C SER A 26 -5.65 10.88 -10.24
N GLU A 27 -6.47 9.85 -10.49
CA GLU A 27 -7.73 10.02 -11.22
C GLU A 27 -8.79 10.63 -10.28
N PRO A 28 -9.16 11.92 -10.42
CA PRO A 28 -10.15 12.55 -9.56
C PRO A 28 -11.52 11.90 -9.81
N ASN A 29 -12.05 11.20 -8.81
CA ASN A 29 -13.34 10.54 -8.94
C ASN A 29 -14.38 11.13 -7.95
N PRO A 30 -15.54 11.61 -8.43
CA PRO A 30 -16.55 12.24 -7.60
C PRO A 30 -17.27 11.31 -6.62
N GLU A 31 -17.11 9.98 -6.74
CA GLU A 31 -17.67 9.01 -5.79
C GLU A 31 -16.56 8.24 -5.07
N CYS A 32 -16.09 8.80 -3.96
CA CYS A 32 -15.19 8.11 -3.03
C CYS A 32 -16.01 7.19 -2.12
N THR A 33 -16.43 6.03 -2.65
CA THR A 33 -17.04 4.99 -1.82
C THR A 33 -15.95 4.17 -1.13
N MET A 34 -16.21 3.76 0.11
CA MET A 34 -15.25 3.02 0.93
C MET A 34 -14.88 1.66 0.32
N GLU A 35 -15.84 1.00 -0.32
CA GLU A 35 -15.61 -0.25 -1.06
C GLU A 35 -14.63 -0.06 -2.24
N ARG A 36 -14.61 1.14 -2.84
CA ARG A 36 -13.65 1.49 -3.88
C ARG A 36 -12.30 1.89 -3.31
N HIS A 37 -12.25 2.58 -2.17
CA HIS A 37 -10.99 2.84 -1.45
C HIS A 37 -10.21 1.54 -1.20
N TRP A 38 -10.87 0.54 -0.61
CA TRP A 38 -10.24 -0.76 -0.36
C TRP A 38 -9.83 -1.49 -1.65
N ARG A 39 -10.62 -1.37 -2.72
CA ARG A 39 -10.28 -1.95 -4.01
C ARG A 39 -9.04 -1.30 -4.64
N ASP A 40 -8.95 0.02 -4.59
CA ASP A 40 -7.84 0.78 -5.19
C ASP A 40 -6.55 0.60 -4.36
N GLU A 41 -6.66 0.50 -3.03
CA GLU A 41 -5.54 0.15 -2.15
C GLU A 41 -5.01 -1.26 -2.46
N GLU A 42 -5.89 -2.26 -2.57
CA GLU A 42 -5.51 -3.64 -2.92
C GLU A 42 -4.92 -3.71 -4.34
N ALA A 43 -5.49 -2.99 -5.30
CA ALA A 43 -4.95 -2.88 -6.65
C ALA A 43 -3.54 -2.25 -6.66
N GLY A 44 -3.32 -1.23 -5.83
CA GLY A 44 -2.01 -0.63 -5.58
C GLY A 44 -1.00 -1.65 -5.06
N LYS A 45 -1.32 -2.36 -3.97
CA LYS A 45 -0.48 -3.43 -3.39
C LYS A 45 -0.12 -4.47 -4.45
N MET A 46 -1.10 -4.98 -5.18
CA MET A 46 -0.92 -6.00 -6.20
C MET A 46 -0.08 -5.52 -7.39
N ALA A 47 -0.27 -4.27 -7.83
CA ALA A 47 0.54 -3.70 -8.90
C ALA A 47 2.01 -3.53 -8.49
N MET A 48 2.26 -3.12 -7.25
CA MET A 48 3.64 -3.03 -6.74
C MET A 48 4.30 -4.40 -6.62
N LEU A 49 3.58 -5.40 -6.08
CA LEU A 49 4.08 -6.77 -5.95
C LEU A 49 4.39 -7.38 -7.32
N HIS A 50 3.52 -7.17 -8.30
CA HIS A 50 3.73 -7.64 -9.67
C HIS A 50 4.94 -6.95 -10.33
N ALA A 51 5.08 -5.63 -10.20
CA ALA A 51 6.20 -4.88 -10.77
C ALA A 51 7.56 -5.28 -10.17
N ALA A 52 7.56 -5.77 -8.93
CA ALA A 52 8.76 -6.22 -8.25
C ALA A 52 9.22 -7.63 -8.67
N GLY A 53 8.38 -8.45 -9.32
CA GLY A 53 8.75 -9.79 -9.77
C GLY A 53 8.84 -10.83 -8.64
N VAL A 54 9.67 -11.87 -8.81
CA VAL A 54 9.84 -12.92 -7.78
C VAL A 54 10.60 -12.35 -6.59
N GLN A 55 9.88 -12.07 -5.52
CA GLN A 55 10.40 -11.44 -4.31
C GLN A 55 10.50 -12.46 -3.16
N SER A 56 11.46 -12.24 -2.27
CA SER A 56 11.46 -12.91 -0.96
C SER A 56 10.29 -12.39 -0.12
N GLY A 57 9.82 -13.17 0.86
CA GLY A 57 8.71 -12.76 1.73
C GLY A 57 8.96 -11.43 2.45
N PHE A 58 10.21 -11.12 2.77
CA PHE A 58 10.62 -9.82 3.33
C PHE A 58 10.31 -8.66 2.38
N MET A 59 10.71 -8.78 1.11
CA MET A 59 10.50 -7.74 0.11
C MET A 59 9.02 -7.54 -0.22
N ALA A 60 8.24 -8.64 -0.27
CA ALA A 60 6.80 -8.55 -0.44
C ALA A 60 6.12 -7.76 0.69
N GLY A 61 6.50 -8.03 1.95
CA GLY A 61 6.00 -7.30 3.11
C GLY A 61 6.40 -5.82 3.12
N PHE A 62 7.66 -5.51 2.76
CA PHE A 62 8.13 -4.13 2.63
C PHE A 62 7.34 -3.36 1.56
N ILE A 63 7.17 -3.96 0.38
CA ILE A 63 6.46 -3.35 -0.74
C ILE A 63 5.01 -3.08 -0.39
N ALA A 64 4.30 -4.07 0.17
CA ALA A 64 2.89 -3.89 0.54
C ALA A 64 2.72 -2.84 1.66
N THR A 65 3.62 -2.80 2.64
CA THR A 65 3.60 -1.78 3.69
C THR A 65 3.78 -0.37 3.12
N PHE A 66 4.68 -0.23 2.15
CA PHE A 66 4.95 1.05 1.52
C PHE A 66 3.82 1.47 0.57
N ALA A 67 3.15 0.52 -0.09
CA ALA A 67 1.93 0.77 -0.86
C ALA A 67 0.84 1.43 0.00
N GLU A 68 0.61 0.87 1.18
CA GLU A 68 -0.38 1.36 2.14
C GLU A 68 -0.02 2.75 2.65
N TYR A 69 1.26 3.00 2.95
CA TYR A 69 1.72 4.32 3.37
C TYR A 69 1.41 5.41 2.34
N VAL A 70 1.74 5.16 1.06
CA VAL A 70 1.48 6.10 -0.04
C VAL A 70 -0.02 6.33 -0.21
N SER A 71 -0.82 5.25 -0.13
CA SER A 71 -2.28 5.33 -0.21
C SER A 71 -2.88 6.20 0.91
N PHE A 72 -2.35 6.05 2.12
CA PHE A 72 -2.80 6.80 3.28
C PHE A 72 -2.41 8.29 3.18
N ASP A 73 -1.18 8.59 2.77
CA ASP A 73 -0.69 9.97 2.57
C ASP A 73 -1.60 10.76 1.60
N GLN A 74 -2.00 10.14 0.50
CA GLN A 74 -2.83 10.79 -0.52
C GLN A 74 -4.30 10.97 -0.12
N SER A 75 -4.83 10.09 0.74
CA SER A 75 -6.25 10.07 1.11
C SER A 75 -6.55 10.79 2.43
N ALA A 76 -5.69 10.65 3.43
CA ALA A 76 -5.90 11.13 4.80
C ALA A 76 -4.72 11.96 5.35
N GLY A 77 -3.64 12.11 4.59
CA GLY A 77 -2.40 12.77 5.00
C GLY A 77 -1.37 11.79 5.58
N ILE A 78 -0.18 12.28 5.89
CA ILE A 78 0.95 11.44 6.32
C ILE A 78 0.61 10.66 7.61
N PRO A 79 0.58 9.31 7.58
CA PRO A 79 0.29 8.53 8.79
C PRO A 79 1.45 8.62 9.80
N ASP A 80 1.13 8.81 11.08
CA ASP A 80 2.11 8.73 12.17
C ASP A 80 2.53 7.26 12.38
N PRO A 81 3.79 6.88 12.13
CA PRO A 81 4.25 5.50 12.25
C PRO A 81 4.24 4.96 13.70
N HIS A 82 4.02 5.80 14.71
CA HIS A 82 3.83 5.37 16.09
C HIS A 82 2.39 4.92 16.40
N VAL A 83 1.43 5.28 15.55
CA VAL A 83 0.00 5.04 15.76
C VAL A 83 -0.60 4.22 14.62
N TRP A 84 -0.16 4.47 13.39
CA TRP A 84 -0.57 3.73 12.21
C TRP A 84 0.07 2.35 12.17
N LYS A 85 -0.78 1.35 11.98
CA LYS A 85 -0.39 -0.04 11.79
C LYS A 85 -0.81 -0.47 10.37
N PRO A 86 0.12 -0.86 9.49
CA PRO A 86 -0.23 -1.35 8.16
C PRO A 86 -0.91 -2.74 8.23
N GLU A 87 -1.80 -3.05 7.30
CA GLU A 87 -2.49 -4.35 7.20
C GLU A 87 -1.48 -5.50 7.04
N THR A 88 -0.33 -5.27 6.39
CA THR A 88 0.74 -6.27 6.26
C THR A 88 1.28 -6.80 7.58
N VAL A 89 1.16 -6.04 8.68
CA VAL A 89 1.60 -6.44 10.03
C VAL A 89 0.42 -6.71 10.97
N MET A 90 -0.81 -6.66 10.47
CA MET A 90 -2.02 -7.01 11.19
C MET A 90 -2.33 -8.51 11.08
N THR A 91 -2.89 -9.08 12.14
CA THR A 91 -3.58 -10.38 12.05
C THR A 91 -4.87 -10.24 11.24
N GLU A 92 -5.43 -11.36 10.76
CA GLU A 92 -6.72 -11.33 10.05
C GLU A 92 -7.86 -10.77 10.91
N GLU A 93 -7.82 -11.01 12.22
CA GLU A 93 -8.78 -10.45 13.18
C GLU A 93 -8.63 -8.93 13.31
N GLU A 94 -7.38 -8.43 13.35
CA GLU A 94 -7.09 -6.99 13.37
C GLU A 94 -7.52 -6.31 12.06
N LYS A 95 -7.31 -6.96 10.91
CA LYS A 95 -7.77 -6.45 9.61
C LYS A 95 -9.30 -6.33 9.57
N ALA A 96 -10.00 -7.38 10.01
CA ALA A 96 -11.46 -7.37 10.04
C ALA A 96 -12.01 -6.27 10.95
N ALA A 97 -11.42 -6.10 12.15
CA ALA A 97 -11.79 -5.04 13.08
C ALA A 97 -11.49 -3.64 12.51
N ASN A 98 -10.35 -3.46 11.84
CA ASN A 98 -9.95 -2.20 11.24
C ASN A 98 -10.93 -1.79 10.13
N ARG A 99 -11.30 -2.72 9.24
CA ARG A 99 -12.28 -2.46 8.16
C ARG A 99 -13.66 -2.12 8.71
N ALA A 100 -14.12 -2.85 9.73
CA ALA A 100 -15.40 -2.54 10.38
C ALA A 100 -15.39 -1.14 11.04
N HIS A 101 -14.27 -0.71 11.62
CA HIS A 101 -14.14 0.62 12.21
C HIS A 101 -14.27 1.73 11.17
N TYR A 102 -13.62 1.59 10.00
CA TYR A 102 -13.80 2.53 8.89
C TYR A 102 -15.24 2.50 8.36
N GLU A 103 -15.85 1.32 8.29
CA GLU A 103 -17.24 1.16 7.84
C GLU A 103 -18.24 1.90 8.72
N GLU A 104 -18.08 1.84 10.04
CA GLU A 104 -18.89 2.60 11.01
C GLU A 104 -18.59 4.11 10.95
N ALA A 105 -17.34 4.51 10.69
CA ALA A 105 -16.95 5.91 10.65
C ALA A 105 -17.43 6.66 9.40
N ALA A 106 -17.74 5.95 8.32
CA ALA A 106 -18.21 6.52 7.06
C ALA A 106 -19.74 6.44 6.86
N ALA A 107 -20.48 5.86 7.81
CA ALA A 107 -21.94 5.79 7.85
C ALA A 107 -22.57 7.02 8.54
#